data_AF-A0A1Y5SHR7-F1
#
_entry.id   AF-A0A1Y5SHR7-F1
#
_cell.length_a   1.000
_cell.length_b   1.000
_cell.length_c   1.000
_cell.angle_alpha   90.00
_cell.angle_beta   90.00
_cell.angle_gamma   90.00
#
_symmetry.space_group_name_H-M   'P 1'
#
loop_
_entity.id
_entity.type
_entity.pdbx_description
1 polymer ?
#
loop_
_entity_poly.entity_id
_entity_poly.type
_entity_poly.pdbx_seq_one_letter_code
_entity_poly.pdbx_strand_id
1 'polypeptide(L)'
;MQFNTEFDPETPLERSALRAVKTARWFVWEWRDTNIDVGGRRLRQMTPTLERLMDGILFDMQDETVLEVFEKVIVEHLNTLLEDYGTRALYRNTRGDELRSHELEHGRDLIETWKSFKHARQHVIDLRRARIIADQFG
;
A
#
# COMPACT_ATOMS: atom_id res chain seq x y z
N MET A 1 14.30 33.71 10.12
CA MET A 1 14.18 32.24 10.14
C MET A 1 13.53 31.86 8.82
N GLN A 2 14.33 31.44 7.85
CA GLN A 2 13.83 31.03 6.53
C GLN A 2 13.18 29.66 6.68
N PHE A 3 11.92 29.55 6.25
CA PHE A 3 11.26 28.27 6.12
C PHE A 3 12.04 27.45 5.09
N ASN A 4 12.54 26.28 5.50
CA ASN A 4 13.10 25.29 4.58
C ASN A 4 12.06 25.02 3.49
N THR A 5 12.38 25.44 2.27
CA THR A 5 11.74 25.01 1.05
C THR A 5 11.63 23.49 1.08
N GLU A 6 10.40 22.99 1.02
CA GLU A 6 10.11 21.59 0.67
C GLU A 6 10.99 21.22 -0.52
N PHE A 7 11.82 20.19 -0.37
CA PHE A 7 12.55 19.62 -1.50
C PHE A 7 11.51 19.04 -2.46
N ASP A 8 11.15 19.83 -3.48
CA ASP A 8 10.34 19.34 -4.58
C ASP A 8 11.16 18.28 -5.34
N PRO A 9 10.66 17.06 -5.50
CA PRO A 9 11.39 15.99 -6.19
C PRO A 9 11.75 16.38 -7.63
N GLU A 10 13.05 16.43 -7.91
CA GLU A 10 13.60 16.99 -9.15
C GLU A 10 13.39 16.06 -10.35
N THR A 11 13.48 14.74 -10.13
CA THR A 11 13.38 13.72 -11.18
C THR A 11 12.04 12.97 -11.20
N PRO A 12 11.63 12.38 -12.35
CA PRO A 12 10.47 11.48 -12.39
C PRO A 12 10.57 10.31 -11.41
N LEU A 13 11.78 9.79 -11.17
CA LEU A 13 12.01 8.70 -10.22
C LEU A 13 11.78 9.15 -8.78
N GLU A 14 12.27 10.33 -8.39
CA GLU A 14 12.04 10.89 -7.05
C GLU A 14 10.57 11.22 -6.83
N ARG A 15 9.87 11.76 -7.83
CA ARG A 15 8.41 11.99 -7.77
C ARG A 15 7.65 10.69 -7.52
N SER A 16 8.00 9.64 -8.25
CA SER A 16 7.38 8.33 -8.09
C SER A 16 7.74 7.67 -6.75
N ALA A 17 8.97 7.82 -6.27
CA ALA A 17 9.38 7.35 -4.96
C ALA A 17 8.63 8.07 -3.84
N LEU A 18 8.52 9.41 -3.91
CA LEU A 18 7.75 10.20 -2.94
C LEU A 18 6.28 9.79 -2.94
N ARG A 19 5.68 9.57 -4.12
CA ARG A 19 4.30 9.07 -4.23
C ARG A 19 4.16 7.71 -3.55
N ALA A 20 5.09 6.78 -3.79
CA ALA A 20 5.07 5.46 -3.18
C ALA A 20 5.19 5.52 -1.65
N VAL A 21 6.07 6.38 -1.11
CA VAL A 21 6.19 6.64 0.33
C VAL A 21 4.89 7.20 0.91
N LYS A 22 4.30 8.20 0.25
CA LYS A 22 3.02 8.79 0.69
C LYS A 22 1.90 7.75 0.73
N THR A 23 1.78 6.91 -0.31
CA THR A 23 0.76 5.84 -0.34
C THR A 23 1.04 4.73 0.67
N ALA A 24 2.31 4.40 0.94
CA ALA A 24 2.68 3.41 1.95
C ALA A 24 2.28 3.88 3.35
N ARG A 25 2.61 5.13 3.71
CA ARG A 25 2.20 5.74 4.98
C ARG A 25 0.69 5.74 5.12
N TRP A 26 -0.02 6.18 4.08
CA TRP A 26 -1.49 6.21 4.09
C TRP A 26 -2.07 4.80 4.30
N PHE A 27 -1.57 3.79 3.59
CA PHE A 27 -1.96 2.40 3.81
C PHE A 27 -1.72 1.96 5.27
N VAL A 28 -0.58 2.28 5.87
CA VAL A 28 -0.28 1.91 7.26
C VAL A 28 -1.23 2.61 8.25
N TRP A 29 -1.61 3.87 7.99
CA TRP A 29 -2.61 4.58 8.78
C TRP A 29 -3.97 3.89 8.72
N GLU A 30 -4.47 3.62 7.51
CA GLU A 30 -5.74 2.91 7.31
C GLU A 30 -5.73 1.51 7.91
N TRP A 31 -4.61 0.79 7.81
CA TRP A 31 -4.47 -0.54 8.40
C TRP A 31 -4.65 -0.50 9.92
N ARG A 32 -4.05 0.49 10.58
CA ARG A 32 -4.15 0.68 12.03
C ARG A 32 -5.55 1.11 12.45
N ASP A 33 -6.24 1.91 11.63
CA ASP A 33 -7.58 2.40 11.89
C ASP A 33 -8.67 1.32 11.71
N THR A 34 -8.54 0.47 10.69
CA THR A 34 -9.53 -0.56 10.33
C THR A 34 -9.66 -1.66 11.40
N ASN A 35 -8.68 -1.81 12.30
CA ASN A 35 -8.71 -2.75 13.43
C ASN A 35 -9.03 -4.22 13.05
N ILE A 36 -8.42 -4.74 11.98
CA ILE A 36 -8.60 -6.14 11.55
C ILE A 36 -8.03 -7.10 12.59
N ASP A 37 -8.82 -8.08 13.03
CA ASP A 37 -8.32 -9.18 13.86
C ASP A 37 -7.53 -10.20 13.03
N VAL A 38 -6.21 -10.12 13.12
CA VAL A 38 -5.28 -11.01 12.40
C VAL A 38 -4.66 -12.09 13.29
N GLY A 39 -5.04 -12.13 14.57
CA GLY A 39 -4.41 -12.98 15.58
C GLY A 39 -2.98 -12.55 15.96
N GLY A 40 -2.64 -12.67 17.24
CA GLY A 40 -1.41 -12.08 17.81
C GLY A 40 -0.08 -12.61 17.25
N ARG A 41 -0.04 -13.79 16.60
CA ARG A 41 1.18 -14.30 15.93
C ARG A 41 1.41 -13.61 14.59
N ARG A 42 0.38 -13.50 13.74
CA ARG A 42 0.50 -12.83 12.43
C ARG A 42 0.75 -11.34 12.63
N LEU A 43 0.05 -10.71 13.59
CA LEU A 43 0.27 -9.30 13.92
C LEU A 43 1.75 -9.00 14.20
N ARG A 44 2.39 -9.80 15.08
CA ARG A 44 3.82 -9.65 15.41
C ARG A 44 4.75 -9.83 14.21
N GLN A 45 4.37 -10.65 13.23
CA GLN A 45 5.16 -10.82 12.01
C GLN A 45 4.99 -9.63 11.04
N MET A 46 3.82 -8.98 11.06
CA MET A 46 3.47 -7.88 10.17
C MET A 46 3.93 -6.51 10.69
N THR A 47 4.02 -6.33 12.02
CA THR A 47 4.43 -5.06 12.65
C THR A 47 5.75 -4.49 12.11
N PRO A 48 6.84 -5.26 11.97
CA PRO A 48 8.10 -4.70 11.48
C PRO A 48 8.00 -4.14 10.05
N THR A 49 7.18 -4.77 9.19
CA THR A 49 6.90 -4.27 7.85
C THR A 49 6.11 -2.97 7.88
N LEU A 50 5.10 -2.84 8.76
CA LEU A 50 4.35 -1.59 8.92
C LEU A 50 5.23 -0.43 9.38
N GLU A 51 6.16 -0.70 10.30
CA GLU A 51 7.14 0.29 10.78
C GLU A 51 8.05 0.76 9.65
N ARG A 52 8.64 -0.19 8.90
CA ARG A 52 9.46 0.12 7.72
C ARG A 52 8.71 0.94 6.67
N LEU A 53 7.47 0.56 6.35
CA LEU A 53 6.65 1.29 5.39
C LEU A 53 6.34 2.71 5.87
N MET A 54 6.10 2.91 7.17
CA MET A 54 5.91 4.23 7.77
C MET A 54 7.17 5.10 7.64
N ASP A 55 8.34 4.50 7.85
CA ASP A 55 9.65 5.14 7.72
C ASP A 55 10.06 5.39 6.26
N GLY A 56 9.30 4.86 5.29
CA GLY A 56 9.56 5.03 3.86
C GLY A 56 10.49 3.99 3.26
N ILE A 57 10.76 2.90 3.97
CA ILE A 57 11.51 1.74 3.47
C ILE A 57 10.56 0.85 2.67
N LEU A 58 10.59 0.98 1.34
CA LEU A 58 9.62 0.32 0.44
C LEU A 58 10.09 -1.00 -0.17
N PHE A 59 11.40 -1.26 -0.19
CA PHE A 59 12.03 -2.32 -0.98
C PHE A 59 12.89 -3.27 -0.15
N ASP A 60 12.49 -3.53 1.10
CA ASP A 60 13.15 -4.56 1.90
C ASP A 60 12.75 -5.95 1.39
N MET A 61 13.74 -6.82 1.17
CA MET A 61 13.51 -8.18 0.65
C MET A 61 12.71 -9.06 1.61
N GLN A 62 12.77 -8.78 2.91
CA GLN A 62 12.02 -9.53 3.92
C GLN A 62 10.52 -9.25 3.84
N ASP A 63 10.12 -8.13 3.23
CA ASP A 63 8.73 -7.69 3.21
C ASP A 63 7.89 -8.34 2.11
N GLU A 64 8.47 -8.89 1.04
CA GLU A 64 7.68 -9.38 -0.11
C GLU A 64 6.63 -10.42 0.28
N THR A 65 7.00 -11.39 1.12
CA THR A 65 6.04 -12.41 1.59
C THR A 65 5.01 -11.82 2.57
N VAL A 66 5.40 -10.83 3.37
CA VAL A 66 4.48 -10.16 4.31
C VAL A 66 3.49 -9.27 3.55
N LEU A 67 3.91 -8.61 2.48
CA LEU A 67 3.04 -7.85 1.58
C LEU A 67 1.96 -8.73 0.96
N GLU A 68 2.28 -9.95 0.53
CA GLU A 68 1.25 -10.90 0.07
C GLU A 68 0.28 -11.31 1.18
N VAL A 69 0.76 -11.41 2.43
CA VAL A 69 -0.08 -11.71 3.60
C VAL A 69 -1.04 -10.56 3.91
N PHE A 70 -0.61 -9.30 3.81
CA PHE A 70 -1.50 -8.14 3.95
C PHE A 70 -2.68 -8.23 2.98
N GLU A 71 -2.43 -8.45 1.69
CA GLU A 71 -3.48 -8.56 0.68
C GLU A 71 -4.49 -9.66 1.02
N LYS A 72 -4.01 -10.86 1.36
CA LYS A 72 -4.87 -12.00 1.72
C LYS A 72 -5.73 -11.69 2.92
N VAL A 73 -5.16 -11.10 3.96
CA VAL A 73 -5.88 -10.75 5.18
C VAL A 73 -6.96 -9.70 4.92
N ILE A 74 -6.67 -8.67 4.12
CA ILE A 74 -7.66 -7.63 3.77
C ILE A 74 -8.83 -8.26 3.00
N VAL A 75 -8.52 -9.12 2.02
CA VAL A 75 -9.52 -9.83 1.21
C VAL A 75 -10.37 -10.75 2.08
N GLU A 76 -9.75 -11.56 2.93
CA GLU A 76 -10.43 -12.46 3.86
C GLU A 76 -11.37 -11.67 4.77
N HIS A 77 -10.88 -10.60 5.41
CA HIS A 77 -11.69 -9.74 6.27
C HIS A 77 -12.90 -9.16 5.54
N LEU A 78 -12.71 -8.58 4.36
CA LEU A 78 -13.82 -8.06 3.55
C LEU A 78 -14.83 -9.13 3.16
N ASN A 79 -14.38 -10.33 2.80
CA ASN A 79 -15.25 -11.46 2.48
C ASN A 79 -16.05 -11.96 3.69
N THR A 80 -15.55 -11.77 4.92
CA THR A 80 -16.34 -12.07 6.14
C THR A 80 -17.47 -11.07 6.38
N LEU A 81 -17.30 -9.81 5.95
CA LEU A 81 -18.31 -8.75 6.09
C LEU A 81 -19.37 -8.81 4.99
N LEU A 82 -18.94 -9.11 3.76
CA LEU A 82 -19.80 -9.30 2.62
C LEU A 82 -19.17 -10.33 1.68
N GLU A 83 -19.89 -11.44 1.48
CA GLU A 83 -19.43 -12.56 0.66
C GLU A 83 -18.90 -12.10 -0.71
N ASP A 84 -17.72 -12.59 -1.08
CA ASP A 84 -16.97 -12.27 -2.31
C ASP A 84 -16.60 -10.79 -2.53
N TYR A 85 -16.94 -9.89 -1.61
CA TYR A 85 -16.67 -8.48 -1.78
C TYR A 85 -15.17 -8.16 -1.80
N GLY A 86 -14.39 -8.75 -0.90
CA GLY A 86 -12.93 -8.60 -0.86
C GLY A 86 -12.28 -9.06 -2.15
N THR A 87 -12.72 -10.20 -2.68
CA THR A 87 -12.25 -10.72 -3.98
C THR A 87 -12.58 -9.73 -5.11
N ARG A 88 -13.80 -9.20 -5.15
CA ARG A 88 -14.21 -8.18 -6.12
C ARG A 88 -13.38 -6.90 -5.99
N ALA A 89 -13.22 -6.42 -4.75
CA ALA A 89 -12.53 -5.18 -4.43
C ALA A 89 -11.04 -5.25 -4.72
N LEU A 90 -10.42 -6.43 -4.70
CA LEU A 90 -9.03 -6.59 -5.11
C LEU A 90 -8.81 -6.24 -6.59
N TYR A 91 -9.77 -6.58 -7.46
CA TYR A 91 -9.60 -6.45 -8.91
C TYR A 91 -10.36 -5.28 -9.55
N ARG A 92 -11.27 -4.64 -8.82
CA ARG A 92 -12.09 -3.51 -9.30
C ARG A 92 -11.91 -2.30 -8.40
N ASN A 93 -12.07 -1.11 -8.97
CA ASN A 93 -12.21 0.11 -8.17
C ASN A 93 -13.61 0.11 -7.54
N THR A 94 -13.67 0.11 -6.21
CA THR A 94 -14.91 0.05 -5.41
C THR A 94 -15.15 1.34 -4.61
N ARG A 95 -14.42 2.42 -4.91
CA ARG A 95 -14.59 3.73 -4.23
C ARG A 95 -16.00 4.31 -4.32
N GLY A 96 -16.73 3.99 -5.39
CA GLY A 96 -18.09 4.45 -5.64
C GLY A 96 -19.18 3.49 -5.18
N ASP A 97 -18.83 2.37 -4.55
CA ASP A 97 -19.82 1.42 -4.07
C ASP A 97 -20.61 2.05 -2.91
N GLU A 98 -21.93 1.94 -2.96
CA GLU A 98 -22.80 2.28 -1.83
C GLU A 98 -22.76 1.14 -0.81
N LEU A 99 -22.14 1.39 0.35
CA LEU A 99 -21.95 0.40 1.40
C LEU A 99 -22.90 0.66 2.56
N ARG A 100 -23.30 -0.41 3.25
CA ARG A 100 -24.34 -0.37 4.28
C ARG A 100 -23.79 -0.37 5.71
N SER A 101 -22.48 -0.53 5.88
CA SER A 101 -21.83 -0.54 7.18
C SER A 101 -20.50 0.20 7.14
N HIS A 102 -20.20 0.93 8.21
CA HIS A 102 -18.93 1.63 8.38
C HIS A 102 -17.75 0.66 8.35
N GLU A 103 -17.88 -0.53 8.94
CA GLU A 103 -16.82 -1.54 8.91
C GLU A 103 -16.46 -1.96 7.48
N LEU A 104 -17.46 -2.13 6.60
CA LEU A 104 -17.23 -2.45 5.19
C LEU A 104 -16.64 -1.24 4.43
N GLU A 105 -17.04 -0.01 4.78
CA GLU A 105 -16.45 1.22 4.24
C GLU A 105 -14.96 1.35 4.56
N HIS A 106 -14.58 1.16 5.84
CA HIS A 106 -13.19 1.16 6.28
C HIS A 106 -12.39 0.05 5.60
N GLY A 107 -12.92 -1.17 5.54
CA GLY A 107 -12.29 -2.26 4.80
C GLY A 107 -12.10 -1.94 3.31
N ARG A 108 -13.08 -1.27 2.68
CA ARG A 108 -13.00 -0.80 1.29
C ARG A 108 -11.93 0.27 1.12
N ASP A 109 -11.83 1.23 2.04
CA ASP A 109 -10.79 2.26 2.00
C ASP A 109 -9.39 1.64 2.20
N LEU A 110 -9.27 0.65 3.08
CA LEU A 110 -8.04 -0.10 3.28
C LEU A 110 -7.60 -0.85 2.01
N ILE A 111 -8.48 -1.58 1.32
CA ILE A 111 -8.08 -2.29 0.10
C ILE A 111 -7.77 -1.33 -1.06
N GLU A 112 -8.46 -0.18 -1.15
CA GLU A 112 -8.17 0.85 -2.15
C GLU A 112 -6.81 1.51 -1.94
N THR A 113 -6.42 1.70 -0.68
CA THR A 113 -5.14 2.29 -0.32
C THR A 113 -4.00 1.30 -0.45
N TRP A 114 -4.24 0.02 -0.13
CA TRP A 114 -3.36 -1.10 -0.47
C TRP A 114 -3.05 -1.16 -1.98
N LYS A 115 -4.08 -1.14 -2.83
CA LYS A 115 -3.91 -1.13 -4.30
C LYS A 115 -3.11 0.08 -4.77
N SER A 116 -3.41 1.25 -4.21
CA SER A 116 -2.70 2.49 -4.53
C SER A 116 -1.22 2.40 -4.18
N PHE A 117 -0.88 1.82 -3.02
CA PHE A 117 0.50 1.55 -2.61
C PHE A 117 1.19 0.54 -3.55
N LYS A 118 0.58 -0.63 -3.82
CA LYS A 118 1.15 -1.62 -4.74
C LYS A 118 1.46 -1.03 -6.11
N HIS A 119 0.52 -0.27 -6.66
CA HIS A 119 0.71 0.37 -7.96
C HIS A 119 1.83 1.42 -7.95
N ALA A 120 1.89 2.27 -6.92
CA ALA A 120 2.96 3.27 -6.80
C ALA A 120 4.34 2.62 -6.61
N ARG A 121 4.42 1.55 -5.82
CA ARG A 121 5.64 0.75 -5.63
C ARG A 121 6.10 0.11 -6.95
N GLN A 122 5.18 -0.51 -7.68
CA GLN A 122 5.48 -1.13 -8.97
C GLN A 122 5.97 -0.08 -9.99
N HIS A 123 5.35 1.09 -10.02
CA HIS A 123 5.76 2.16 -10.92
C HIS A 123 7.23 2.62 -10.70
N VAL A 124 7.71 2.64 -9.45
CA VAL A 124 9.12 2.91 -9.15
C VAL A 124 10.04 1.80 -9.70
N ILE A 125 9.63 0.53 -9.57
CA ILE A 125 10.36 -0.61 -10.13
C ILE A 125 10.45 -0.50 -11.65
N ASP A 126 9.33 -0.16 -12.30
CA ASP A 126 9.25 -0.04 -13.76
C ASP A 126 10.14 1.11 -14.27
N LEU A 127 10.16 2.25 -13.58
CA LEU A 127 11.05 3.36 -13.93
C LEU A 127 12.54 2.98 -13.79
N ARG A 128 12.90 2.25 -12.72
CA ARG A 128 14.28 1.74 -12.55
C ARG A 128 14.66 0.78 -13.68
N ARG A 129 13.76 -0.14 -14.06
CA ARG A 129 13.99 -1.06 -15.18
C ARG A 129 14.08 -0.35 -16.51
N ALA A 130 13.20 0.62 -16.77
CA ALA A 130 13.24 1.44 -17.98
C ALA A 130 14.56 2.20 -18.10
N ARG A 131 15.10 2.71 -16.99
CA ARG A 131 16.41 3.37 -16.97
C ARG A 131 17.54 2.41 -17.34
N ILE A 132 17.58 1.22 -16.73
CA ILE A 132 18.57 0.18 -17.06
C ILE A 132 18.53 -0.18 -18.55
N ILE A 133 17.34 -0.34 -19.11
CA ILE A 133 17.17 -0.64 -20.55
C ILE A 133 17.70 0.53 -21.39
N ALA A 134 17.32 1.77 -21.07
CA ALA A 134 17.79 2.94 -21.82
C ALA A 134 19.32 3.07 -21.82
N ASP A 135 19.97 2.80 -20.68
CA ASP A 135 21.43 2.84 -20.54
C ASP A 135 22.14 1.71 -21.32
N GLN A 136 21.43 0.67 -21.78
CA GLN A 136 22.00 -0.39 -22.64
C GLN A 136 22.01 -0.01 -24.14
N PHE A 137 21.21 0.98 -24.54
CA PHE A 137 21.08 1.40 -25.95
C PHE A 137 21.65 2.80 -26.22
N GLY A 138 22.12 3.51 -25.19
CA GLY A 138 22.80 4.80 -25.30
C GLY A 138 24.32 4.66 -25.32
#